data_AF-A0A949EKG4-F1
#
_entry.id   AF-A0A949EKG4-F1
#
_cell.length_a   1.000
_cell.length_b   1.000
_cell.length_c   1.000
_cell.angle_alpha   90.00
_cell.angle_beta   90.00
_cell.angle_gamma   90.00
#
_symmetry.space_group_name_H-M   'P 1'
#
loop_
_entity.id
_entity.type
_entity.pdbx_description
1 polymer ?
#
loop_
_entity_poly.entity_id
_entity_poly.type
_entity_poly.pdbx_seq_one_letter_code
_entity_poly.pdbx_strand_id
1 'polypeptide(L)'
;MFLFDFIQGPMRDYFLGQLAVEAGQPWPFGQRAHGKDGAFEFYEEFLGVKGKEVVLNYLKCLAYKTLKGRQWCSCGSGRRLRDCHMTELSQLRKHVPRDIAGGAFKRLGDVPPSGS
;
A
#
# COMPACT_ATOMS: atom_id res chain seq x y z
N MET A 1 25.44 12.84 -3.73
CA MET A 1 25.45 12.72 -5.20
C MET A 1 24.03 12.29 -5.57
N PHE A 2 23.18 13.18 -6.09
CA PHE A 2 21.72 12.97 -6.15
C PHE A 2 21.12 13.14 -7.56
N LEU A 3 21.82 13.84 -8.46
CA LEU A 3 21.29 14.17 -9.79
C LEU A 3 21.48 13.04 -10.81
N PHE A 4 22.66 12.41 -10.82
CA PHE A 4 22.96 11.37 -11.80
C PHE A 4 22.11 10.11 -11.58
N ASP A 5 21.90 9.72 -10.33
CA ASP A 5 21.04 8.59 -9.96
C ASP A 5 19.57 8.84 -10.32
N PHE A 6 19.11 10.09 -10.21
CA PHE A 6 17.77 10.48 -10.64
C PHE A 6 17.59 10.38 -12.16
N ILE A 7 18.59 10.82 -12.94
CA ILE A 7 18.54 10.72 -14.40
C ILE A 7 18.61 9.25 -14.84
N GLN A 8 19.48 8.46 -14.22
CA GLN A 8 19.70 7.07 -14.63
C GLN A 8 18.63 6.09 -14.17
N GLY A 9 17.92 6.38 -13.06
CA GLY A 9 16.83 5.55 -12.57
C GLY A 9 15.46 6.05 -13.06
N PRO A 10 14.71 6.81 -12.25
CA PRO A 10 13.31 7.11 -12.49
C PRO A 10 13.03 7.80 -13.82
N MET A 11 13.93 8.70 -14.26
CA MET A 11 13.75 9.41 -15.52
C MET A 11 13.96 8.48 -16.72
N ARG A 12 15.01 7.66 -16.69
CA ARG A 12 15.30 6.67 -17.74
C ARG A 12 14.17 5.65 -17.85
N ASP A 13 13.71 5.09 -16.73
CA ASP A 13 12.64 4.10 -16.71
C ASP A 13 11.34 4.68 -17.26
N TYR A 14 11.00 5.92 -16.89
CA TYR A 14 9.83 6.58 -17.46
C TYR A 14 9.90 6.69 -18.99
N PHE A 15 11.01 7.17 -19.55
CA PHE A 15 11.16 7.32 -21.01
C PHE A 15 11.18 5.98 -21.74
N LEU A 16 11.83 4.96 -21.18
CA LEU A 16 11.81 3.61 -21.77
C LEU A 16 10.39 3.03 -21.78
N GLY A 17 9.63 3.23 -20.71
CA GLY A 17 8.25 2.77 -20.64
C GLY A 17 7.36 3.51 -21.63
N GLN A 18 7.54 4.82 -21.76
CA GLN A 18 6.80 5.64 -22.70
C GLN A 18 7.06 5.22 -24.16
N LEU A 19 8.32 5.02 -24.53
CA LEU A 19 8.69 4.53 -25.86
C LEU A 19 8.09 3.14 -26.16
N ALA A 20 8.04 2.25 -25.17
CA ALA A 20 7.42 0.94 -25.32
C ALA A 20 5.91 1.06 -25.60
N VAL A 21 5.20 1.90 -24.84
CA VAL A 21 3.77 2.15 -25.05
C VAL A 21 3.49 2.79 -26.41
N GLU A 22 4.30 3.77 -26.83
CA GLU A 22 4.21 4.38 -28.16
C GLU A 22 4.45 3.37 -29.29
N ALA A 23 5.30 2.36 -29.05
CA ALA A 23 5.53 1.24 -29.95
C ALA A 23 4.45 0.13 -29.86
N GLY A 24 3.36 0.35 -29.11
CA GLY A 24 2.28 -0.61 -28.92
C GLY A 24 2.61 -1.79 -28.01
N GLN A 25 3.72 -1.72 -27.27
CA GLN A 25 4.09 -2.70 -26.25
C GLN A 25 3.44 -2.33 -24.90
N PRO A 26 3.13 -3.31 -24.03
CA PRO A 26 2.71 -3.02 -22.67
C PRO A 26 3.82 -2.30 -21.90
N TRP A 27 3.43 -1.54 -20.86
CA TRP A 27 4.38 -0.89 -19.97
C TRP A 27 5.35 -1.94 -19.37
N PRO A 28 6.68 -1.80 -19.53
CA PRO A 28 7.63 -2.88 -19.30
C PRO A 28 8.05 -3.06 -17.84
N PHE A 29 7.64 -2.14 -16.95
CA PHE A 29 7.99 -2.18 -15.53
C PHE A 29 6.80 -2.65 -14.70
N GLY A 30 7.05 -3.49 -13.69
CA GLY A 30 6.06 -3.90 -12.70
C GLY A 30 5.67 -2.72 -11.79
N GLN A 31 4.86 -1.80 -12.32
CA GLN A 31 4.29 -0.73 -11.54
C GLN A 31 3.01 -1.22 -10.88
N ARG A 32 2.78 -0.74 -9.65
CA ARG A 32 1.47 -0.88 -9.03
C ARG A 32 0.43 -0.21 -9.90
N ALA A 33 -0.80 -0.69 -9.85
CA ALA A 33 -1.93 -0.04 -10.50
C ALA A 33 -2.04 1.44 -10.08
N HIS A 34 -2.76 2.25 -10.86
CA HIS A 34 -2.93 3.65 -10.51
C HIS A 34 -4.10 3.86 -9.53
N GLY A 35 -4.10 4.99 -8.84
CA GLY A 35 -5.22 5.39 -7.98
C GLY A 35 -5.41 4.48 -6.75
N LYS A 36 -6.66 4.09 -6.49
CA LYS A 36 -7.01 3.32 -5.28
C LYS A 36 -6.46 1.91 -5.30
N ASP A 37 -6.42 1.26 -6.46
CA ASP A 37 -5.96 -0.13 -6.55
C ASP A 37 -4.46 -0.25 -6.28
N GLY A 38 -3.64 0.68 -6.79
CA GLY A 38 -2.22 0.74 -6.43
C GLY A 38 -1.95 1.01 -4.97
N ALA A 39 -2.82 1.80 -4.31
CA ALA A 39 -2.72 2.01 -2.88
C ALA A 39 -3.01 0.71 -2.11
N PHE A 40 -4.01 -0.06 -2.53
CA PHE A 40 -4.26 -1.39 -1.96
C PHE A 40 -3.08 -2.34 -2.19
N GLU A 41 -2.55 -2.42 -3.42
CA GLU A 41 -1.38 -3.24 -3.74
C GLU A 41 -0.18 -2.89 -2.86
N PHE A 42 0.09 -1.60 -2.64
CA PHE A 42 1.14 -1.15 -1.74
C PHE A 42 0.96 -1.69 -0.32
N TYR A 43 -0.24 -1.57 0.26
CA TYR A 43 -0.48 -2.02 1.62
C TYR A 43 -0.51 -3.55 1.73
N GLU A 44 -1.05 -4.24 0.73
CA GLU A 44 -1.06 -5.71 0.65
C GLU A 44 0.38 -6.26 0.62
N GLU A 45 1.23 -5.71 -0.25
CA GLU A 45 2.64 -6.09 -0.35
C GLU A 45 3.42 -5.76 0.92
N PHE A 46 3.26 -4.54 1.46
CA PHE A 46 3.99 -4.13 2.66
C PHE A 46 3.63 -4.98 3.88
N LEU A 47 2.34 -5.31 4.05
CA LEU A 47 1.84 -6.04 5.20
C LEU A 47 1.86 -7.56 4.99
N GLY A 48 2.14 -8.04 3.78
CA GLY A 48 2.12 -9.47 3.44
C GLY A 48 0.71 -10.08 3.51
N VAL A 49 -0.33 -9.30 3.18
CA VAL A 49 -1.73 -9.73 3.26
C VAL A 49 -2.45 -9.54 1.94
N LYS A 50 -3.61 -10.20 1.80
CA LYS A 50 -4.51 -10.06 0.65
C LYS A 50 -5.89 -9.64 1.14
N GLY A 51 -6.55 -8.80 0.36
CA GLY A 51 -7.93 -8.37 0.57
C GLY A 51 -8.06 -6.92 1.03
N LYS A 52 -8.87 -6.16 0.29
CA LYS A 52 -9.16 -4.74 0.57
C LYS A 52 -9.69 -4.52 1.99
N GLU A 53 -10.55 -5.41 2.50
CA GLU A 53 -11.08 -5.32 3.87
C GLU A 53 -9.99 -5.50 4.94
N VAL A 54 -9.05 -6.41 4.72
CA VAL A 54 -7.93 -6.66 5.64
C VAL A 54 -7.06 -5.41 5.71
N VAL A 55 -6.76 -4.80 4.56
CA VAL A 55 -6.02 -3.53 4.46
C VAL A 55 -6.76 -2.40 5.17
N LEU A 56 -8.07 -2.22 4.95
CA LEU A 56 -8.87 -1.18 5.60
C LEU A 56 -8.86 -1.35 7.13
N ASN A 57 -8.97 -2.58 7.63
CA ASN A 57 -8.91 -2.86 9.06
C ASN A 57 -7.54 -2.50 9.67
N TYR A 58 -6.45 -2.74 8.94
CA TYR A 58 -5.11 -2.33 9.36
C TYR A 58 -4.90 -0.81 9.31
N LEU A 59 -5.40 -0.13 8.27
CA LEU A 59 -5.38 1.34 8.20
C LEU A 59 -6.14 1.96 9.38
N LYS A 60 -7.30 1.39 9.72
CA LYS A 60 -8.05 1.77 10.93
C LYS A 60 -7.25 1.54 12.20
N CYS A 61 -6.52 0.41 12.29
CA CYS A 61 -5.62 0.15 13.42
C CYS A 61 -4.51 1.19 13.56
N LEU A 62 -3.87 1.55 12.44
CA LEU A 62 -2.80 2.55 12.37
C LEU A 62 -3.29 3.96 12.72
N ALA A 63 -4.56 4.27 12.42
CA ALA A 63 -5.19 5.52 12.78
C ALA A 63 -5.47 5.68 14.29
N TYR A 64 -5.31 4.63 15.12
CA TYR A 64 -5.42 4.75 16.58
C TYR A 64 -4.13 5.26 17.24
N LYS A 65 -4.29 5.92 18.40
CA LYS A 65 -3.16 6.40 19.22
C LYS A 65 -2.20 5.28 19.59
N THR A 66 -2.71 4.08 19.89
CA THR A 66 -1.91 2.91 20.27
C THR A 66 -2.37 1.67 19.51
N LEU A 67 -1.40 0.84 19.08
CA LEU A 67 -1.69 -0.45 18.46
C LEU A 67 -2.10 -1.45 19.56
N LYS A 68 -3.36 -1.91 19.52
CA LYS A 68 -3.87 -2.86 20.51
C LYS A 68 -3.44 -4.28 20.14
N GLY A 69 -2.27 -4.72 20.60
CA GLY A 69 -1.74 -6.05 20.28
C GLY A 69 -2.58 -7.25 20.73
N ARG A 70 -3.49 -7.05 21.70
CA ARG A 70 -4.40 -8.09 22.19
C ARG A 70 -5.57 -8.41 21.25
N GLN A 71 -5.83 -7.57 20.23
CA GLN A 71 -6.95 -7.83 19.33
C GLN A 71 -6.62 -9.01 18.39
N TRP A 72 -7.64 -9.63 17.83
CA TRP A 72 -7.46 -10.65 16.79
C TRP A 72 -6.92 -9.99 15.52
N CYS A 73 -6.05 -10.71 14.82
CA CYS A 73 -5.47 -10.24 13.57
C CYS A 73 -6.49 -10.38 12.43
N SER A 74 -6.70 -9.32 11.65
CA SER A 74 -7.66 -9.30 10.54
C SER A 74 -7.22 -10.09 9.29
N CYS A 75 -6.00 -10.65 9.27
CA CYS A 75 -5.49 -11.44 8.14
C CYS A 75 -6.10 -12.84 7.99
N GLY A 76 -6.97 -13.27 8.90
CA GLY A 76 -7.57 -14.61 8.88
C GLY A 76 -6.71 -15.72 9.49
N SER A 77 -5.50 -15.42 9.99
CA SER A 77 -4.61 -16.44 10.61
C SER A 77 -5.11 -17.03 11.94
N GLY A 78 -6.18 -16.48 12.52
CA GLY A 78 -6.66 -16.88 13.85
C GLY A 78 -5.71 -16.54 15.00
N ARG A 79 -4.65 -15.73 14.78
CA ARG A 79 -3.69 -15.31 15.81
C ARG A 79 -3.99 -13.91 16.35
N ARG A 80 -3.45 -13.58 17.52
CA ARG A 80 -3.48 -12.21 18.07
C ARG A 80 -2.57 -11.30 17.26
N LEU A 81 -2.87 -10.01 17.22
CA LEU A 81 -2.14 -9.03 16.42
C LEU A 81 -0.65 -8.98 16.81
N ARG A 82 -0.36 -9.00 18.13
CA ARG A 82 1.01 -9.04 18.67
C ARG A 82 1.84 -10.24 18.19
N ASP A 83 1.17 -11.35 17.89
CA ASP A 83 1.78 -12.64 17.53
C ASP A 83 1.69 -12.91 16.01
N CYS A 84 1.26 -11.92 15.22
CA CYS A 84 1.03 -12.08 13.78
C CYS A 84 1.60 -10.93 12.94
N HIS A 85 0.98 -9.74 12.98
CA HIS A 85 1.33 -8.61 12.08
C HIS A 85 1.75 -7.35 12.84
N MET A 86 2.10 -7.48 14.12
CA MET A 86 2.47 -6.32 14.95
C MET A 86 3.78 -5.69 14.48
N THR A 87 4.73 -6.51 14.04
CA THR A 87 6.04 -6.04 13.57
C THR A 87 5.88 -5.19 12.32
N GLU A 88 5.14 -5.70 11.34
CA GLU A 88 4.84 -5.09 10.05
C GLU A 88 4.06 -3.79 10.25
N LEU A 89 3.03 -3.78 11.11
CA LEU A 89 2.29 -2.56 11.44
C LEU A 89 3.14 -1.54 12.17
N SER A 90 4.05 -1.98 13.04
CA SER A 90 4.96 -1.08 13.75
C SER A 90 5.99 -0.46 12.81
N GLN A 91 6.47 -1.22 11.82
CA GLN A 91 7.32 -0.71 10.75
C GLN A 91 6.56 0.26 9.85
N LEU A 92 5.36 -0.10 9.39
CA LEU A 92 4.54 0.75 8.53
C LEU A 92 4.25 2.10 9.21
N ARG A 93 3.99 2.10 10.52
CA ARG A 93 3.75 3.30 11.32
C ARG A 93 4.94 4.27 11.39
N LYS A 94 6.18 3.79 11.16
CA LYS A 94 7.36 4.66 11.05
C LYS A 94 7.37 5.44 9.73
N HIS A 95 6.77 4.89 8.67
CA HIS A 95 6.73 5.48 7.34
C HIS A 95 5.41 6.20 7.02
N VAL A 96 4.32 5.76 7.64
CA VAL A 96 2.97 6.28 7.43
C VAL A 96 2.44 6.85 8.75
N PRO A 97 2.51 8.17 8.93
CA PRO A 97 1.94 8.85 10.10
C PRO A 97 0.44 8.58 10.28
N ARG A 98 -0.04 8.73 11.51
CA ARG A 98 -1.41 8.40 11.92
C ARG A 98 -2.49 9.15 11.13
N ASP A 99 -2.26 10.43 10.87
CA ASP A 99 -3.12 11.31 10.09
C ASP A 99 -3.19 10.85 8.63
N ILE A 100 -2.06 10.45 8.04
CA ILE A 100 -2.01 9.89 6.69
C ILE A 100 -2.75 8.55 6.64
N ALA A 101 -2.56 7.66 7.61
CA ALA A 101 -3.29 6.39 7.71
C ALA A 101 -4.80 6.61 7.84
N GLY A 102 -5.23 7.59 8.64
CA GLY A 102 -6.64 7.97 8.77
C GLY A 102 -7.22 8.57 7.48
N GLY A 103 -6.45 9.40 6.78
CA GLY A 103 -6.84 9.93 5.47
C GLY A 103 -6.89 8.86 4.39
N ALA A 104 -5.96 7.91 4.38
CA ALA A 104 -5.97 6.75 3.49
C ALA A 104 -7.20 5.87 3.77
N PHE A 105 -7.52 5.58 5.03
CA PHE A 105 -8.70 4.82 5.42
C PHE A 105 -10.00 5.45 4.89
N LYS A 106 -10.15 6.78 4.99
CA LYS A 106 -11.32 7.48 4.43
C LYS A 106 -11.36 7.36 2.90
N ARG A 107 -10.30 7.78 2.21
CA ARG A 107 -10.22 7.79 0.74
C ARG A 107 -10.43 6.40 0.11
N LEU A 108 -9.92 5.36 0.74
CA LEU A 108 -10.04 3.99 0.27
C LEU A 108 -11.32 3.30 0.75
N GLY A 109 -11.84 3.67 1.93
CA GLY A 109 -13.09 3.16 2.49
C GLY A 109 -14.35 3.76 1.87
N ASP A 110 -14.25 4.96 1.29
CA ASP A 110 -15.30 5.58 0.46
C ASP A 110 -15.32 4.88 -0.92
N VAL A 111 -15.68 3.60 -0.92
CA VAL A 111 -15.92 2.82 -2.13
C VAL A 111 -17.26 3.28 -2.71
N PRO A 112 -17.31 3.96 -3.88
CA PRO A 112 -18.56 3.98 -4.64
C PRO A 112 -18.94 2.53 -4.96
N PRO A 113 -20.22 2.12 -4.89
CA PRO A 113 -20.61 0.75 -5.18
C PRO A 113 -20.02 0.37 -6.53
N SER A 114 -19.38 -0.80 -6.59
CA SER A 114 -18.97 -1.42 -7.85
C SER A 114 -20.16 -1.38 -8.80
N GLY A 115 -20.09 -0.50 -9.80
CA GLY A 115 -21.15 -0.21 -10.74
C GLY A 115 -20.57 -0.25 -12.14
N SER A 116 -20.87 -1.37 -12.81
CA SER A 116 -20.74 -1.73 -14.23
C SER A 116 -19.35 -1.65 -14.87
#